data_AF-A0A9P8CA85-F1
#
_entry.id   AF-A0A9P8CA85-F1
#
_cell.length_a   1.000
_cell.length_b   1.000
_cell.length_c   1.000
_cell.angle_alpha   90.00
_cell.angle_beta   90.00
_cell.angle_gamma   90.00
#
_symmetry.space_group_name_H-M   'P 1'
#
loop_
_entity.id
_entity.type
_entity.pdbx_description
1 polymer ?
#
loop_
_entity_poly.entity_id
_entity_poly.type
_entity_poly.pdbx_seq_one_letter_code
_entity_poly.pdbx_strand_id
1 'polypeptide(L)'
;MATPNPLGDSQSTSNVSVKTFHIAGILTDVYGLEELSPNSQLVSCLWLLHPRLQKKETMANVATACITAWNSRSPTEPKVGLIAVAFDQRNHGTREVNDLANQAWRQGNPTHAQDMFSIFHGTALDTSLLIDHLGSYVFHDLDQPSIDQHIVMGISLGGHSAWQVLFSDARVASGIVIVGCPDYMNMMTDRARLSKLPSYTSSSGSSFLGSKDFPNALIASCQKYDPKGLLFGTHPVPSAIPDSLIPYQGSTSPKVRSVLSSSLAGKSILVCSGGDDKLVPYRCSEPFLTFLKGATRKGGWWEEGGVHLEDNVYDGVGHMYSEDMKKDTVRFVCSQLENKSRTSKI
;
A
#
# COMPACT_ATOMS: atom_id res chain seq x y z
N MET A 1 -23.16 6.50 -7.30
CA MET A 1 -22.10 7.42 -7.77
C MET A 1 -20.91 6.57 -8.20
N ALA A 2 -20.28 6.94 -9.32
CA ALA A 2 -19.02 6.32 -9.76
C ALA A 2 -17.94 6.51 -8.69
N THR A 3 -16.92 5.64 -8.68
CA THR A 3 -15.77 5.81 -7.78
C THR A 3 -15.00 7.05 -8.28
N PRO A 4 -14.87 8.12 -7.48
CA PRO A 4 -14.11 9.29 -7.86
C PRO A 4 -12.62 8.93 -7.95
N ASN A 5 -11.90 9.58 -8.86
CA ASN A 5 -10.45 9.50 -8.90
C ASN A 5 -9.86 10.28 -7.72
N PRO A 6 -9.14 9.65 -6.77
CA PRO A 6 -8.50 10.38 -5.66
C PRO A 6 -7.46 11.41 -6.12
N LEU A 7 -6.99 11.31 -7.36
CA LEU A 7 -6.04 12.22 -8.01
C LEU A 7 -6.71 13.17 -9.01
N GLY A 8 -8.05 13.24 -9.03
CA GLY A 8 -8.83 13.94 -10.05
C GLY A 8 -8.49 15.43 -10.25
N ASP A 9 -8.03 16.10 -9.19
CA ASP A 9 -7.67 17.52 -9.23
C ASP A 9 -6.20 17.74 -9.66
N SER A 10 -5.43 16.68 -9.92
CA SER A 10 -4.04 16.77 -10.36
C SER A 10 -3.92 16.45 -11.85
N GLN A 11 -3.50 17.43 -12.67
CA GLN A 11 -3.13 17.17 -14.06
C GLN A 11 -1.84 16.35 -14.09
N SER A 12 -1.82 15.20 -14.75
CA SER A 12 -0.61 14.36 -14.87
C SER A 12 0.42 15.01 -15.79
N THR A 13 1.37 15.75 -15.24
CA THR A 13 2.53 16.28 -15.97
C THR A 13 3.81 15.75 -15.32
N SER A 14 4.67 15.10 -16.11
CA SER A 14 5.99 14.68 -15.64
C SER A 14 7.01 15.74 -16.03
N ASN A 15 7.73 16.26 -15.04
CA ASN A 15 8.91 17.11 -15.27
C ASN A 15 10.22 16.34 -15.07
N VAL A 16 10.14 15.02 -14.90
CA VAL A 16 11.28 14.11 -14.80
C VAL A 16 11.23 13.10 -15.94
N SER A 17 12.39 12.53 -16.29
CA SER A 17 12.53 11.49 -17.31
C SER A 17 11.61 10.31 -17.00
N VAL A 18 11.09 9.70 -18.06
CA VAL A 18 10.30 8.46 -17.98
C VAL A 18 10.73 7.53 -19.10
N LYS A 19 11.02 6.28 -18.76
CA LYS A 19 11.31 5.22 -19.71
C LYS A 19 10.45 4.01 -19.41
N THR A 20 9.72 3.52 -20.41
CA THR A 20 8.90 2.31 -20.29
C THR A 20 9.71 1.08 -20.64
N PHE A 21 9.69 0.09 -19.75
CA PHE A 21 10.30 -1.23 -19.93
C PHE A 21 9.23 -2.31 -19.98
N HIS A 22 9.56 -3.42 -20.63
CA HIS A 22 8.71 -4.60 -20.71
C HIS A 22 9.29 -5.69 -19.79
N ILE A 23 8.83 -5.73 -18.54
CA ILE A 23 9.41 -6.61 -17.51
C ILE A 23 8.39 -7.69 -17.17
N ALA A 24 8.74 -8.96 -17.41
CA ALA A 24 7.86 -10.11 -17.18
C ALA A 24 6.45 -9.98 -17.81
N GLY A 25 6.36 -9.33 -18.98
CA GLY A 25 5.09 -9.08 -19.67
C GLY A 25 4.26 -7.91 -19.11
N ILE A 26 4.83 -7.09 -18.23
CA ILE A 26 4.21 -5.90 -17.66
C ILE A 26 4.91 -4.66 -18.22
N LEU A 27 4.12 -3.68 -18.70
CA LEU A 27 4.63 -2.35 -19.03
C LEU A 27 4.93 -1.58 -17.75
N THR A 28 6.20 -1.25 -17.56
CA THR A 28 6.73 -0.66 -16.33
C THR A 28 7.39 0.67 -16.66
N ASP A 29 6.77 1.76 -16.22
CA ASP A 29 7.31 3.11 -16.37
C ASP A 29 8.29 3.38 -15.23
N VAL A 30 9.54 3.67 -15.57
CA VAL A 30 10.59 4.05 -14.63
C VAL A 30 10.86 5.53 -14.80
N TYR A 31 10.60 6.29 -13.75
CA TYR A 31 10.83 7.72 -13.65
C TYR A 31 12.15 8.00 -12.93
N GLY A 32 12.85 9.06 -13.33
CA GLY A 32 14.00 9.57 -12.57
C GLY A 32 15.36 9.03 -13.00
N LEU A 33 15.47 8.23 -14.06
CA LEU A 33 16.74 7.60 -14.46
C LEU A 33 17.78 8.64 -14.92
N GLU A 34 17.36 9.65 -15.69
CA GLU A 34 18.25 10.74 -16.13
C GLU A 34 18.52 11.77 -15.02
N GLU A 35 17.72 11.73 -13.95
CA GLU A 35 17.86 12.58 -12.76
C GLU A 35 18.79 12.00 -11.70
N LEU A 36 19.32 10.78 -11.90
CA LEU A 36 20.33 10.19 -11.03
C LEU A 36 21.65 10.95 -11.15
N SER A 37 22.31 11.20 -10.01
CA SER A 37 23.65 11.77 -10.02
C SER A 37 24.64 10.75 -10.57
N PRO A 38 25.64 11.15 -11.39
CA PRO A 38 26.73 10.27 -11.79
C PRO A 38 27.52 9.67 -10.60
N ASN A 39 27.45 10.30 -9.42
CA ASN A 39 28.09 9.83 -8.20
C ASN A 39 27.18 8.92 -7.34
N SER A 40 25.96 8.62 -7.78
CA SER A 40 25.07 7.71 -7.08
C SER A 40 25.63 6.30 -7.10
N GLN A 41 25.78 5.70 -5.92
CA GLN A 41 26.24 4.32 -5.73
C GLN A 41 25.06 3.40 -5.39
N LEU A 42 24.05 3.97 -4.73
CA LEU A 42 22.85 3.26 -4.26
C LEU A 42 21.62 3.97 -4.79
N VAL A 43 20.58 3.21 -5.13
CA VAL A 43 19.31 3.75 -5.62
C VAL A 43 18.17 3.23 -4.75
N SER A 44 17.39 4.16 -4.19
CA SER A 44 16.09 3.85 -3.64
C SER A 44 15.04 3.81 -4.74
N CYS A 45 14.20 2.79 -4.74
CA CYS A 45 13.10 2.64 -5.69
C CYS A 45 11.75 2.82 -5.00
N LEU A 46 10.99 3.85 -5.43
CA LEU A 46 9.63 4.12 -4.99
C LEU A 46 8.61 3.46 -5.94
N TRP A 47 7.96 2.40 -5.51
CA TRP A 47 6.89 1.72 -6.25
C TRP A 47 5.57 2.46 -6.08
N LEU A 48 4.95 2.87 -7.18
CA LEU A 48 3.75 3.70 -7.22
C LEU A 48 2.55 2.90 -7.73
N LEU A 49 1.61 2.61 -6.84
CA LEU A 49 0.42 1.80 -7.12
C LEU A 49 -0.82 2.70 -7.23
N HIS A 50 -1.36 2.82 -8.46
CA HIS A 50 -2.41 3.79 -8.81
C HIS A 50 -3.80 3.43 -8.25
N PRO A 51 -4.75 4.37 -8.14
CA PRO A 51 -6.10 4.06 -7.64
C PRO A 51 -6.97 3.30 -8.66
N ARG A 52 -8.11 2.77 -8.20
CA ARG A 52 -9.06 2.03 -9.05
C ARG A 52 -9.56 2.91 -10.20
N LEU A 53 -9.82 2.31 -11.35
CA LEU A 53 -10.25 2.95 -12.60
C LEU A 53 -9.23 3.94 -13.18
N GLN A 54 -7.99 3.93 -12.70
CA GLN A 54 -6.89 4.73 -13.24
C GLN A 54 -5.83 3.85 -13.90
N LYS A 55 -4.72 4.46 -14.28
CA LYS A 55 -3.59 3.85 -15.00
C LYS A 55 -2.26 4.38 -14.44
N LYS A 56 -1.15 3.75 -14.81
CA LYS A 56 0.20 4.07 -14.29
C LYS A 56 0.60 5.53 -14.48
N GLU A 57 0.20 6.16 -15.59
CA GLU A 57 0.58 7.55 -15.89
C GLU A 57 -0.04 8.55 -14.89
N THR A 58 -1.14 8.18 -14.23
CA THR A 58 -1.75 9.01 -13.17
C THR A 58 -0.80 9.22 -11.98
N MET A 59 0.22 8.35 -11.82
CA MET A 59 1.20 8.46 -10.74
C MET A 59 2.39 9.39 -11.07
N ALA A 60 2.49 9.93 -12.28
CA ALA A 60 3.61 10.77 -12.72
C ALA A 60 3.86 12.00 -11.81
N ASN A 61 2.80 12.61 -11.28
CA ASN A 61 2.90 13.76 -10.38
C ASN A 61 3.54 13.38 -9.04
N VAL A 62 3.21 12.19 -8.52
CA VAL A 62 3.80 11.69 -7.28
C VAL A 62 5.28 11.39 -7.50
N ALA A 63 5.62 10.76 -8.62
CA ALA A 63 6.99 10.49 -9.04
C ALA A 63 7.82 11.80 -9.10
N THR A 64 7.32 12.76 -9.89
CA THR A 64 7.94 14.08 -10.07
C THR A 64 8.15 14.79 -8.74
N ALA A 65 7.10 14.89 -7.90
CA ALA A 65 7.19 15.59 -6.63
C ALA A 65 8.25 14.99 -5.69
N CYS A 66 8.32 13.66 -5.59
CA CYS A 66 9.30 12.99 -4.73
C CYS A 66 10.73 13.11 -5.27
N ILE A 67 10.94 12.89 -6.57
CA ILE A 67 12.27 12.96 -7.21
C ILE A 67 12.81 14.39 -7.17
N THR A 68 12.01 15.38 -7.59
CA THR A 68 12.42 16.79 -7.56
C THR A 68 12.71 17.24 -6.13
N ALA A 69 11.88 16.87 -5.15
CA ALA A 69 12.12 17.24 -3.77
C ALA A 69 13.40 16.62 -3.20
N TRP A 70 13.70 15.36 -3.53
CA TRP A 70 14.95 14.71 -3.11
C TRP A 70 16.17 15.40 -3.72
N ASN A 71 16.17 15.58 -5.05
CA ASN A 71 17.28 16.19 -5.75
C ASN A 71 17.52 17.65 -5.33
N SER A 72 16.47 18.37 -4.92
CA SER A 72 16.59 19.74 -4.40
C SER A 72 17.22 19.83 -3.00
N ARG A 73 17.30 18.73 -2.24
CA ARG A 73 17.89 18.71 -0.89
C ARG A 73 19.42 18.58 -0.88
N SER A 74 20.03 18.38 -2.05
CA SER A 74 21.46 18.30 -2.34
C SER A 74 22.44 18.32 -1.13
N PRO A 75 22.88 17.15 -0.62
CA PRO A 75 24.20 17.06 0.00
C PRO A 75 25.26 17.24 -1.10
N THR A 76 26.42 17.82 -0.78
CA THR A 76 27.49 18.17 -1.74
C THR A 76 27.91 17.03 -2.67
N GLU A 77 27.68 15.76 -2.29
CA GLU A 77 27.81 14.56 -3.14
C GLU A 77 26.76 13.49 -2.75
N PRO A 78 25.59 13.41 -3.43
CA PRO A 78 24.56 12.43 -3.08
C PRO A 78 24.95 11.04 -3.57
N LYS A 79 25.33 10.15 -2.62
CA LYS A 79 25.56 8.73 -2.89
C LYS A 79 24.28 7.92 -3.12
N VAL A 80 23.13 8.45 -2.70
CA VAL A 80 21.82 7.78 -2.79
C VAL A 80 20.93 8.52 -3.79
N GLY A 81 20.58 7.85 -4.88
CA GLY A 81 19.61 8.31 -5.87
C GLY A 81 18.19 7.84 -5.58
N LEU A 82 17.21 8.45 -6.24
CA LEU A 82 15.79 8.06 -6.18
C LEU A 82 15.26 7.84 -7.59
N ILE A 83 14.70 6.66 -7.83
CA ILE A 83 13.82 6.40 -8.97
C ILE A 83 12.43 6.08 -8.47
N ALA A 84 11.43 6.25 -9.33
CA ALA A 84 10.07 5.82 -9.06
C ALA A 84 9.58 4.91 -10.18
N VAL A 85 8.75 3.93 -9.84
CA VAL A 85 8.27 2.91 -10.79
C VAL A 85 6.76 2.78 -10.69
N ALA A 86 6.07 2.91 -11.81
CA ALA A 86 4.63 2.69 -11.92
C ALA A 86 4.33 1.64 -12.99
N PHE A 87 3.29 0.86 -12.77
CA PHE A 87 2.77 -0.10 -13.75
C PHE A 87 1.26 -0.19 -13.60
N ASP A 88 0.59 -0.61 -14.68
CA ASP A 88 -0.86 -0.76 -14.63
C ASP A 88 -1.20 -1.94 -13.72
N GLN A 89 -2.05 -1.69 -12.72
CA GLN A 89 -2.60 -2.74 -11.88
C GLN A 89 -3.39 -3.73 -12.74
N ARG A 90 -3.62 -4.93 -12.22
CA ARG A 90 -4.39 -5.94 -12.94
C ARG A 90 -5.77 -5.41 -13.31
N ASN A 91 -6.21 -5.74 -14.53
CA ASN A 91 -7.47 -5.29 -15.09
C ASN A 91 -7.61 -3.76 -15.20
N HIS A 92 -6.52 -3.00 -15.26
CA HIS A 92 -6.55 -1.54 -15.42
C HIS A 92 -5.61 -1.09 -16.55
N GLY A 93 -5.81 0.13 -17.06
CA GLY A 93 -4.94 0.74 -18.06
C GLY A 93 -4.69 -0.18 -19.25
N THR A 94 -3.42 -0.42 -19.58
CA THR A 94 -3.03 -1.32 -20.69
C THR A 94 -3.30 -2.80 -20.44
N ARG A 95 -3.70 -3.18 -19.23
CA ARG A 95 -3.99 -4.56 -18.79
C ARG A 95 -5.48 -4.80 -18.55
N GLU A 96 -6.36 -3.86 -18.92
CA GLU A 96 -7.80 -4.05 -18.75
C GLU A 96 -8.32 -5.18 -19.64
N VAL A 97 -9.09 -6.08 -19.03
CA VAL A 97 -9.70 -7.24 -19.71
C VAL A 97 -11.23 -7.17 -19.62
N ASN A 98 -11.77 -6.72 -18.48
CA ASN A 98 -13.20 -6.62 -18.23
C ASN A 98 -13.51 -5.40 -17.35
N ASP A 99 -14.12 -4.38 -17.95
CA ASP A 99 -14.47 -3.12 -17.29
C ASP A 99 -15.43 -3.32 -16.10
N LEU A 100 -16.41 -4.23 -16.22
CA LEU A 100 -17.39 -4.53 -15.18
C LEU A 100 -16.73 -5.06 -13.91
N ALA A 101 -15.67 -5.86 -14.04
CA ALA A 101 -14.93 -6.39 -12.89
C ALA A 101 -14.25 -5.27 -12.06
N ASN A 102 -14.05 -4.08 -12.63
CA ASN A 102 -13.56 -2.92 -11.89
C ASN A 102 -14.67 -2.14 -11.17
N GLN A 103 -15.94 -2.41 -11.46
CA GLN A 103 -17.09 -1.70 -10.90
C GLN A 103 -17.53 -2.28 -9.56
N ALA A 104 -18.33 -1.52 -8.78
CA ALA A 104 -18.88 -2.02 -7.52
C ALA A 104 -20.23 -2.72 -7.71
N TRP A 105 -20.73 -3.37 -6.64
CA TRP A 105 -22.05 -4.04 -6.66
C TRP A 105 -23.18 -3.14 -7.17
N ARG A 106 -23.19 -1.87 -6.76
CA ARG A 106 -24.22 -0.88 -7.18
C ARG A 106 -24.17 -0.54 -8.67
N GLN A 107 -23.06 -0.84 -9.34
CA GLN A 107 -22.87 -0.67 -10.78
C GLN A 107 -23.07 -1.99 -11.54
N GLY A 108 -23.58 -3.04 -10.87
CA GLY A 108 -23.92 -4.30 -11.50
C GLY A 108 -22.81 -5.35 -11.49
N ASN A 109 -21.69 -5.14 -10.79
CA ASN A 109 -20.68 -6.18 -10.61
C ASN A 109 -21.10 -7.17 -9.50
N PRO A 110 -21.55 -8.40 -9.80
CA PRO A 110 -21.94 -9.36 -8.78
C PRO A 110 -20.75 -9.90 -7.98
N THR A 111 -19.54 -9.84 -8.54
CA THR A 111 -18.29 -10.38 -8.00
C THR A 111 -17.38 -9.31 -7.43
N HIS A 112 -17.90 -8.13 -7.09
CA HIS A 112 -17.11 -6.97 -6.62
C HIS A 112 -16.12 -7.29 -5.50
N ALA A 113 -16.46 -8.17 -4.54
CA ALA A 113 -15.53 -8.57 -3.49
C ALA A 113 -14.37 -9.46 -4.02
N GLN A 114 -14.69 -10.38 -4.90
CA GLN A 114 -13.74 -11.29 -5.51
C GLN A 114 -12.80 -10.54 -6.47
N ASP A 115 -13.38 -9.70 -7.34
CA ASP A 115 -12.64 -8.95 -8.35
C ASP A 115 -11.69 -7.96 -7.68
N MET A 116 -12.19 -7.14 -6.74
CA MET A 116 -11.35 -6.16 -6.08
C MET A 116 -10.20 -6.83 -5.32
N PHE A 117 -10.45 -7.91 -4.56
CA PHE A 117 -9.38 -8.63 -3.85
C PHE A 117 -8.33 -9.22 -4.80
N SER A 118 -8.78 -9.92 -5.85
CA SER A 118 -7.86 -10.57 -6.79
C SER A 118 -6.99 -9.56 -7.54
N ILE A 119 -7.51 -8.35 -7.82
CA ILE A 119 -6.76 -7.27 -8.45
C ILE A 119 -5.65 -6.78 -7.53
N PHE A 120 -5.95 -6.29 -6.32
CA PHE A 120 -4.90 -5.70 -5.47
C PHE A 120 -3.95 -6.75 -4.90
N HIS A 121 -4.41 -7.99 -4.70
CA HIS A 121 -3.54 -9.10 -4.36
C HIS A 121 -2.56 -9.42 -5.48
N GLY A 122 -3.04 -9.54 -6.72
CA GLY A 122 -2.18 -9.78 -7.86
C GLY A 122 -1.25 -8.61 -8.15
N THR A 123 -1.65 -7.35 -7.86
CA THR A 123 -0.75 -6.19 -7.91
C THR A 123 0.39 -6.31 -6.89
N ALA A 124 0.12 -6.80 -5.68
CA ALA A 124 1.18 -7.01 -4.68
C ALA A 124 2.20 -8.06 -5.15
N LEU A 125 1.72 -9.17 -5.74
CA LEU A 125 2.58 -10.19 -6.35
C LEU A 125 3.39 -9.63 -7.53
N ASP A 126 2.76 -8.86 -8.41
CA ASP A 126 3.42 -8.21 -9.54
C ASP A 126 4.49 -7.22 -9.05
N THR A 127 4.26 -6.52 -7.94
CA THR A 127 5.26 -5.62 -7.33
C THR A 127 6.51 -6.40 -6.91
N SER A 128 6.35 -7.51 -6.17
CA SER A 128 7.47 -8.36 -5.76
C SER A 128 8.22 -8.97 -6.95
N LEU A 129 7.49 -9.41 -7.99
CA LEU A 129 8.07 -9.90 -9.24
C LEU A 129 8.90 -8.82 -9.94
N LEU A 130 8.38 -7.59 -10.01
CA LEU A 130 9.11 -6.48 -10.61
C LEU A 130 10.33 -6.08 -9.78
N ILE A 131 10.28 -6.20 -8.45
CA ILE A 131 11.45 -6.01 -7.58
C ILE A 131 12.58 -6.98 -7.97
N ASP A 132 12.27 -8.27 -8.24
CA ASP A 132 13.28 -9.26 -8.64
C ASP A 132 14.00 -8.88 -9.93
N HIS A 133 13.27 -8.28 -10.87
CA HIS A 133 13.75 -8.12 -12.24
C HIS A 133 14.23 -6.71 -12.57
N LEU A 134 13.70 -5.66 -11.94
CA LEU A 134 13.92 -4.27 -12.33
C LEU A 134 15.40 -3.93 -12.55
N GLY A 135 16.27 -4.31 -11.60
CA GLY A 135 17.70 -4.02 -11.69
C GLY A 135 18.33 -4.51 -12.99
N SER A 136 17.97 -5.71 -13.46
CA SER A 136 18.50 -6.30 -14.70
C SER A 136 18.09 -5.58 -15.98
N TYR A 137 17.09 -4.69 -15.91
CA TYR A 137 16.60 -3.90 -17.05
C TYR A 137 17.08 -2.45 -17.04
N VAL A 138 17.46 -1.92 -15.87
CA VAL A 138 17.78 -0.49 -15.72
C VAL A 138 19.24 -0.23 -15.37
N PHE A 139 19.96 -1.21 -14.80
CA PHE A 139 21.38 -1.13 -14.49
C PHE A 139 22.13 -2.34 -15.07
N HIS A 140 22.92 -2.13 -16.12
CA HIS A 140 23.59 -3.18 -16.92
C HIS A 140 25.11 -3.21 -16.77
N ASP A 141 25.74 -2.07 -16.47
CA ASP A 141 27.20 -1.96 -16.44
C ASP A 141 27.77 -2.20 -15.02
N LEU A 142 29.04 -2.63 -14.92
CA LEU A 142 29.68 -2.98 -13.64
C LEU A 142 29.77 -1.80 -12.66
N ASP A 143 29.85 -0.58 -13.17
CA ASP A 143 30.00 0.64 -12.37
C ASP A 143 28.65 1.35 -12.10
N GLN A 144 27.53 0.72 -12.44
CA GLN A 144 26.20 1.29 -12.20
C GLN A 144 25.69 1.02 -10.78
N PRO A 145 24.85 1.91 -10.23
CA PRO A 145 24.36 1.78 -8.87
C PRO A 145 23.48 0.54 -8.69
N SER A 146 23.46 0.00 -7.47
CA SER A 146 22.53 -1.05 -7.10
C SER A 146 21.24 -0.48 -6.51
N ILE A 147 20.09 -1.10 -6.82
CA ILE A 147 18.84 -0.84 -6.11
C ILE A 147 18.88 -1.60 -4.78
N ASP A 148 18.87 -0.88 -3.67
CA ASP A 148 19.16 -1.45 -2.35
C ASP A 148 18.16 -1.03 -1.26
N GLN A 149 17.14 -0.28 -1.65
CA GLN A 149 16.01 0.09 -0.82
C GLN A 149 14.76 0.18 -1.68
N HIS A 150 13.68 -0.48 -1.23
CA HIS A 150 12.37 -0.37 -1.85
C HIS A 150 11.37 0.29 -0.91
N ILE A 151 10.64 1.26 -1.44
CA ILE A 151 9.54 1.95 -0.76
C ILE A 151 8.29 1.68 -1.59
N VAL A 152 7.19 1.24 -0.98
CA VAL A 152 5.91 1.08 -1.68
C VAL A 152 4.97 2.21 -1.32
N MET A 153 4.33 2.82 -2.31
CA MET A 153 3.28 3.80 -2.11
C MET A 153 2.06 3.42 -2.92
N GLY A 154 0.90 3.48 -2.29
CA GLY A 154 -0.36 3.15 -2.94
C GLY A 154 -1.49 4.09 -2.57
N ILE A 155 -2.34 4.39 -3.55
CA ILE A 155 -3.52 5.25 -3.36
C ILE A 155 -4.79 4.44 -3.61
N SER A 156 -5.74 4.45 -2.68
CA SER A 156 -7.03 3.74 -2.78
C SER A 156 -6.82 2.23 -3.03
N LEU A 157 -7.18 1.71 -4.22
CA LEU A 157 -6.86 0.34 -4.64
C LEU A 157 -5.39 0.00 -4.44
N GLY A 158 -4.48 0.88 -4.87
CA GLY A 158 -3.06 0.72 -4.63
C GLY A 158 -2.69 0.76 -3.16
N GLY A 159 -3.42 1.49 -2.32
CA GLY A 159 -3.22 1.52 -0.87
C GLY A 159 -3.50 0.16 -0.20
N HIS A 160 -4.51 -0.58 -0.69
CA HIS A 160 -4.73 -1.97 -0.28
C HIS A 160 -3.58 -2.88 -0.74
N SER A 161 -3.10 -2.71 -1.98
CA SER A 161 -1.94 -3.45 -2.49
C SER A 161 -0.69 -3.17 -1.66
N ALA A 162 -0.43 -1.91 -1.29
CA ALA A 162 0.72 -1.49 -0.50
C ALA A 162 0.74 -2.16 0.89
N TRP A 163 -0.43 -2.30 1.52
CA TRP A 163 -0.56 -3.09 2.75
C TRP A 163 -0.15 -4.55 2.57
N GLN A 164 -0.55 -5.20 1.47
CA GLN A 164 -0.12 -6.58 1.21
C GLN A 164 1.39 -6.67 0.93
N VAL A 165 1.94 -5.76 0.12
CA VAL A 165 3.38 -5.69 -0.17
C VAL A 165 4.19 -5.54 1.12
N LEU A 166 3.77 -4.65 2.03
CA LEU A 166 4.40 -4.48 3.34
C LEU A 166 4.44 -5.79 4.14
N PHE A 167 3.40 -6.62 4.06
CA PHE A 167 3.33 -7.88 4.80
C PHE A 167 4.04 -9.05 4.11
N SER A 168 4.20 -8.99 2.79
CA SER A 168 4.68 -10.13 1.99
C SER A 168 6.12 -10.01 1.50
N ASP A 169 6.70 -8.81 1.44
CA ASP A 169 8.04 -8.60 0.88
C ASP A 169 9.01 -7.98 1.89
N ALA A 170 9.98 -8.76 2.34
CA ALA A 170 10.99 -8.33 3.30
C ALA A 170 11.89 -7.21 2.75
N ARG A 171 12.07 -7.11 1.41
CA ARG A 171 12.94 -6.12 0.76
C ARG A 171 12.36 -4.71 0.78
N VAL A 172 11.05 -4.58 1.01
CA VAL A 172 10.35 -3.30 1.08
C VAL A 172 10.49 -2.70 2.47
N ALA A 173 11.43 -1.77 2.65
CA ALA A 173 11.75 -1.19 3.96
C ALA A 173 10.69 -0.20 4.47
N SER A 174 9.89 0.38 3.58
CA SER A 174 8.90 1.39 3.96
C SER A 174 7.67 1.41 3.08
N GLY A 175 6.56 1.91 3.63
CA GLY A 175 5.29 1.99 2.92
C GLY A 175 4.52 3.27 3.17
N ILE A 176 3.81 3.76 2.16
CA ILE A 176 2.90 4.91 2.23
C ILE A 176 1.53 4.46 1.73
N VAL A 177 0.54 4.45 2.62
CA VAL A 177 -0.82 4.02 2.32
C VAL A 177 -1.75 5.23 2.34
N ILE A 178 -2.20 5.66 1.17
CA ILE A 178 -3.16 6.75 1.03
C ILE A 178 -4.56 6.16 0.80
N VAL A 179 -5.49 6.46 1.70
CA VAL A 179 -6.91 6.01 1.64
C VAL A 179 -7.08 4.53 1.31
N GLY A 180 -6.20 3.69 1.86
CA GLY A 180 -6.24 2.23 1.79
C GLY A 180 -6.66 1.61 3.12
N CYS A 181 -7.03 0.33 3.11
CA CYS A 181 -7.47 -0.39 4.32
C CYS A 181 -6.74 -1.73 4.48
N PRO A 182 -6.22 -2.04 5.69
CA PRO A 182 -5.62 -3.33 6.03
C PRO A 182 -6.63 -4.41 6.47
N ASP A 183 -7.93 -4.09 6.49
CA ASP A 183 -9.01 -5.01 6.85
C ASP A 183 -10.06 -5.09 5.74
N TYR A 184 -9.74 -5.89 4.71
CA TYR A 184 -10.61 -6.04 3.56
C TYR A 184 -11.98 -6.63 3.91
N MET A 185 -12.02 -7.61 4.83
CA MET A 185 -13.27 -8.25 5.25
C MET A 185 -14.22 -7.27 5.92
N ASN A 186 -13.74 -6.43 6.83
CA ASN A 186 -14.54 -5.41 7.49
C ASN A 186 -15.03 -4.35 6.49
N MET A 187 -14.13 -3.86 5.63
CA MET A 187 -14.50 -2.89 4.59
C MET A 187 -15.59 -3.43 3.64
N MET A 188 -15.46 -4.67 3.18
CA MET A 188 -16.47 -5.27 2.30
C MET A 188 -17.78 -5.57 3.01
N THR A 189 -17.75 -5.90 4.30
CA THR A 189 -18.94 -6.04 5.14
C THR A 189 -19.68 -4.70 5.26
N ASP A 190 -18.96 -3.60 5.54
CA ASP A 190 -19.56 -2.25 5.59
C ASP A 190 -20.13 -1.83 4.23
N ARG A 191 -19.44 -2.13 3.13
CA ARG A 191 -19.93 -1.86 1.78
C ARG A 191 -21.17 -2.69 1.43
N ALA A 192 -21.26 -3.94 1.88
CA ALA A 192 -22.42 -4.80 1.68
C ALA A 192 -23.65 -4.24 2.42
N ARG A 193 -23.45 -3.78 3.67
CA ARG A 193 -24.45 -3.05 4.46
C ARG A 193 -24.96 -1.82 3.72
N LEU A 194 -24.06 -0.96 3.28
CA LEU A 194 -24.41 0.27 2.57
C LEU A 194 -25.10 -0.03 1.23
N SER A 195 -24.69 -1.08 0.53
CA SER A 195 -25.30 -1.51 -0.73
C SER A 195 -26.62 -2.26 -0.55
N LYS A 196 -27.05 -2.52 0.69
CA LYS A 196 -28.27 -3.28 1.03
C LYS A 196 -28.31 -4.64 0.33
N LEU A 197 -27.15 -5.31 0.23
CA LEU A 197 -27.11 -6.64 -0.39
C LEU A 197 -27.98 -7.63 0.41
N PRO A 198 -28.74 -8.51 -0.25
CA PRO A 198 -29.51 -9.55 0.43
C PRO A 198 -28.64 -10.42 1.36
N SER A 199 -27.41 -10.76 0.95
CA SER A 199 -26.44 -11.51 1.77
C SER A 199 -26.08 -10.83 3.08
N TYR A 200 -26.26 -9.51 3.17
CA TYR A 200 -26.11 -8.74 4.40
C TYR A 200 -27.44 -8.57 5.12
N THR A 201 -28.47 -8.08 4.43
CA THR A 201 -29.73 -7.64 5.06
C THR A 201 -30.54 -8.80 5.63
N SER A 202 -30.43 -10.01 5.08
CA SER A 202 -31.15 -11.19 5.59
C SER A 202 -30.74 -11.63 6.99
N SER A 203 -29.56 -11.25 7.47
CA SER A 203 -29.00 -11.69 8.76
C SER A 203 -28.32 -10.58 9.54
N SER A 204 -28.57 -9.32 9.14
CA SER A 204 -27.87 -8.14 9.66
C SER A 204 -26.34 -8.28 9.63
N GLY A 205 -25.81 -8.92 8.58
CA GLY A 205 -24.38 -9.11 8.32
C GLY A 205 -23.76 -10.37 8.93
N SER A 206 -24.43 -11.06 9.85
CA SER A 206 -23.85 -12.24 10.54
C SER A 206 -23.52 -13.41 9.61
N SER A 207 -24.19 -13.51 8.46
CA SER A 207 -23.94 -14.52 7.42
C SER A 207 -23.29 -13.96 6.15
N PHE A 208 -22.80 -12.71 6.16
CA PHE A 208 -22.23 -12.10 4.96
C PHE A 208 -20.93 -12.79 4.54
N LEU A 209 -20.00 -12.99 5.48
CA LEU A 209 -18.82 -13.83 5.26
C LEU A 209 -19.27 -15.28 5.10
N GLY A 210 -18.94 -15.89 3.96
CA GLY A 210 -19.37 -17.23 3.57
C GLY A 210 -20.57 -17.22 2.61
N SER A 211 -21.15 -16.05 2.33
CA SER A 211 -22.22 -15.88 1.35
C SER A 211 -21.73 -15.93 -0.10
N LYS A 212 -22.65 -15.89 -1.06
CA LYS A 212 -22.32 -15.76 -2.49
C LYS A 212 -21.53 -14.49 -2.83
N ASP A 213 -21.75 -13.41 -2.08
CA ASP A 213 -21.12 -12.10 -2.30
C ASP A 213 -19.77 -12.00 -1.57
N PHE A 214 -19.45 -12.96 -0.68
CA PHE A 214 -18.15 -13.11 -0.02
C PHE A 214 -17.88 -14.59 0.32
N PRO A 215 -17.54 -15.45 -0.66
CA PRO A 215 -17.50 -16.89 -0.48
C PRO A 215 -16.32 -17.37 0.40
N ASN A 216 -16.42 -18.59 0.94
CA ASN A 216 -15.38 -19.19 1.80
C ASN A 216 -13.99 -19.22 1.14
N ALA A 217 -13.90 -19.40 -0.17
CA ALA A 217 -12.63 -19.35 -0.89
C ALA A 217 -12.00 -17.94 -0.83
N LEU A 218 -12.81 -16.88 -0.90
CA LEU A 218 -12.33 -15.50 -0.72
C LEU A 218 -11.89 -15.25 0.73
N ILE A 219 -12.61 -15.80 1.72
CA ILE A 219 -12.17 -15.76 3.13
C ILE A 219 -10.77 -16.38 3.26
N ALA A 220 -10.57 -17.59 2.71
CA ALA A 220 -9.29 -18.27 2.78
C ALA A 220 -8.15 -17.44 2.16
N SER A 221 -8.41 -16.78 1.02
CA SER A 221 -7.46 -15.85 0.40
C SER A 221 -7.16 -14.64 1.29
N CYS A 222 -8.18 -14.04 1.91
CA CYS A 222 -7.98 -12.92 2.86
C CYS A 222 -7.15 -13.37 4.07
N GLN A 223 -7.42 -14.56 4.63
CA GLN A 223 -6.66 -15.10 5.75
C GLN A 223 -5.18 -15.37 5.43
N LYS A 224 -4.84 -15.45 4.15
CA LYS A 224 -3.47 -15.69 3.69
C LYS A 224 -2.72 -14.43 3.27
N TYR A 225 -3.41 -13.37 2.84
CA TYR A 225 -2.74 -12.22 2.21
C TYR A 225 -3.22 -10.84 2.71
N ASP A 226 -4.40 -10.73 3.30
CA ASP A 226 -4.87 -9.47 3.91
C ASP A 226 -4.25 -9.33 5.32
N PRO A 227 -3.72 -8.15 5.71
CA PRO A 227 -3.07 -7.98 7.01
C PRO A 227 -3.93 -8.40 8.20
N LYS A 228 -5.19 -7.94 8.27
CA LYS A 228 -6.09 -8.34 9.34
C LYS A 228 -6.44 -9.82 9.26
N GLY A 229 -6.70 -10.33 8.06
CA GLY A 229 -6.95 -11.75 7.84
C GLY A 229 -5.80 -12.66 8.32
N LEU A 230 -4.56 -12.28 8.04
CA LEU A 230 -3.35 -13.00 8.45
C LEU A 230 -3.22 -13.12 9.96
N LEU A 231 -3.46 -12.03 10.68
CA LEU A 231 -3.28 -11.96 12.13
C LEU A 231 -4.46 -12.58 12.90
N PHE A 232 -5.70 -12.29 12.47
CA PHE A 232 -6.91 -12.58 13.27
C PHE A 232 -7.93 -13.45 12.56
N GLY A 233 -7.71 -13.79 11.29
CA GLY A 233 -8.69 -14.50 10.49
C GLY A 233 -9.99 -13.72 10.35
N THR A 234 -11.12 -14.41 10.54
CA THR A 234 -12.46 -13.78 10.53
C THR A 234 -12.82 -13.12 11.86
N HIS A 235 -12.04 -13.31 12.92
CA HIS A 235 -12.33 -12.73 14.23
C HIS A 235 -12.12 -11.20 14.23
N PRO A 236 -12.82 -10.46 15.10
CA PRO A 236 -12.57 -9.04 15.30
C PRO A 236 -11.14 -8.77 15.78
N VAL A 237 -10.61 -7.59 15.46
CA VAL A 237 -9.38 -7.10 16.08
C VAL A 237 -9.68 -6.79 17.56
N PRO A 238 -8.86 -7.24 18.53
CA PRO A 238 -9.14 -6.99 19.95
C PRO A 238 -9.10 -5.49 20.29
N SER A 239 -10.06 -5.04 21.09
CA SER A 239 -10.21 -3.63 21.50
C SER A 239 -9.32 -3.21 22.68
N ALA A 240 -8.81 -4.17 23.46
CA ALA A 240 -7.88 -3.93 24.56
C ALA A 240 -6.63 -4.80 24.42
N ILE A 241 -5.49 -4.28 24.86
CA ILE A 241 -4.32 -5.10 25.20
C ILE A 241 -4.67 -5.73 26.55
N PRO A 242 -4.96 -7.03 26.66
CA PRO A 242 -5.42 -7.60 27.93
C PRO A 242 -4.32 -7.50 28.99
N ASP A 243 -4.70 -7.15 30.22
CA ASP A 243 -3.82 -7.15 31.40
C ASP A 243 -3.23 -8.55 31.71
N SER A 244 -3.78 -9.61 31.13
CA SER A 244 -3.25 -10.98 31.18
C SER A 244 -2.33 -11.28 30.00
N LEU A 245 -1.06 -10.90 30.14
CA LEU A 245 0.01 -11.56 29.41
C LEU A 245 0.10 -13.02 29.90
N ILE A 246 -0.17 -13.99 28.99
CA ILE A 246 -0.08 -15.48 29.07
C ILE A 246 -1.44 -16.20 29.33
N PRO A 247 -1.86 -17.26 28.56
CA PRO A 247 -1.69 -17.60 27.15
C PRO A 247 -3.05 -17.71 26.38
N TYR A 248 -3.00 -17.41 25.07
CA TYR A 248 -3.97 -17.73 24.00
C TYR A 248 -5.17 -16.80 23.72
N GLN A 249 -5.23 -16.45 22.42
CA GLN A 249 -6.29 -15.79 21.61
C GLN A 249 -6.60 -14.33 21.90
N GLY A 250 -5.82 -13.44 21.27
CA GLY A 250 -6.24 -12.05 21.11
C GLY A 250 -5.19 -11.20 20.43
N SER A 251 -4.09 -10.92 21.11
CA SER A 251 -3.11 -9.92 20.64
C SER A 251 -1.67 -10.29 20.96
N THR A 252 -1.46 -11.33 21.77
CA THR A 252 -0.15 -11.81 22.27
C THR A 252 0.16 -13.24 21.85
N SER A 253 -0.62 -13.82 20.92
CA SER A 253 -0.35 -15.18 20.46
C SER A 253 1.03 -15.25 19.78
N PRO A 254 1.82 -16.32 20.00
CA PRO A 254 3.10 -16.52 19.32
C PRO A 254 2.98 -16.38 17.80
N LYS A 255 1.83 -16.75 17.22
CA LYS A 255 1.52 -16.57 15.79
C LYS A 255 1.49 -15.10 15.39
N VAL A 256 0.73 -14.26 16.09
CA VAL A 256 0.60 -12.81 15.76
C VAL A 256 1.97 -12.14 15.83
N ARG A 257 2.70 -12.37 16.93
CA ARG A 257 4.05 -11.83 17.11
C ARG A 257 5.01 -12.34 16.04
N SER A 258 4.97 -13.63 15.72
CA SER A 258 5.79 -14.22 14.66
C SER A 258 5.52 -13.58 13.30
N VAL A 259 4.23 -13.38 12.95
CA VAL A 259 3.85 -12.74 11.68
C VAL A 259 4.33 -11.28 11.66
N LEU A 260 4.09 -10.52 12.72
CA LEU A 260 4.58 -9.13 12.79
C LEU A 260 6.12 -9.05 12.69
N SER A 261 6.84 -9.94 13.37
CA SER A 261 8.30 -10.01 13.29
C SER A 261 8.81 -10.39 11.90
N SER A 262 8.19 -11.34 11.22
CA SER A 262 8.61 -11.71 9.86
C SER A 262 8.20 -10.68 8.81
N SER A 263 7.10 -9.98 9.04
CA SER A 263 6.46 -9.14 8.03
C SER A 263 6.75 -7.67 8.19
N LEU A 264 6.80 -7.11 9.41
CA LEU A 264 6.86 -5.66 9.63
C LEU A 264 8.08 -5.17 10.40
N ALA A 265 8.87 -6.05 11.03
CA ALA A 265 9.99 -5.62 11.86
C ALA A 265 10.94 -4.64 11.12
N GLY A 266 11.28 -3.55 11.79
CA GLY A 266 12.16 -2.50 11.28
C GLY A 266 11.58 -1.63 10.15
N LYS A 267 10.33 -1.86 9.71
CA LYS A 267 9.73 -1.08 8.63
C LYS A 267 9.22 0.28 9.12
N SER A 268 9.19 1.26 8.21
CA SER A 268 8.54 2.55 8.43
C SER A 268 7.26 2.64 7.60
N ILE A 269 6.14 3.05 8.20
CA ILE A 269 4.83 3.09 7.55
C ILE A 269 4.17 4.44 7.81
N LEU A 270 3.75 5.11 6.73
CA LEU A 270 2.86 6.27 6.77
C LEU A 270 1.48 5.85 6.26
N VAL A 271 0.45 6.09 7.07
CA VAL A 271 -0.95 5.88 6.72
C VAL A 271 -1.64 7.24 6.69
N CYS A 272 -2.27 7.56 5.57
CA CYS A 272 -3.02 8.80 5.38
C CYS A 272 -4.48 8.47 5.04
N SER A 273 -5.41 8.88 5.88
CA SER A 273 -6.85 8.63 5.69
C SER A 273 -7.65 9.93 5.66
N GLY A 274 -8.65 10.02 4.78
CA GLY A 274 -9.62 11.12 4.84
C GLY A 274 -10.62 10.89 5.98
N GLY A 275 -10.82 11.88 6.85
CA GLY A 275 -11.77 11.81 7.96
C GLY A 275 -13.22 11.65 7.49
N ASP A 276 -13.55 12.21 6.32
CA ASP A 276 -14.88 12.17 5.70
C ASP A 276 -14.96 11.14 4.56
N ASP A 277 -13.97 10.26 4.42
CA ASP A 277 -13.96 9.22 3.38
C ASP A 277 -15.12 8.23 3.56
N LYS A 278 -16.00 8.17 2.55
CA LYS A 278 -17.17 7.27 2.52
C LYS A 278 -16.93 5.99 1.72
N LEU A 279 -15.81 5.89 1.01
CA LEU A 279 -15.46 4.76 0.14
C LEU A 279 -14.47 3.81 0.81
N VAL A 280 -13.47 4.35 1.49
CA VAL A 280 -12.55 3.63 2.36
C VAL A 280 -12.54 4.33 3.72
N PRO A 281 -13.62 4.18 4.52
CA PRO A 281 -13.75 4.93 5.75
C PRO A 281 -12.70 4.52 6.78
N TYR A 282 -12.07 5.50 7.44
CA TYR A 282 -11.02 5.25 8.44
C TYR A 282 -11.46 4.27 9.54
N ARG A 283 -12.73 4.30 9.96
CA ARG A 283 -13.32 3.33 10.91
C ARG A 283 -13.13 1.85 10.53
N CYS A 284 -12.92 1.53 9.25
CA CYS A 284 -12.63 0.16 8.82
C CYS A 284 -11.19 -0.26 9.14
N SER A 285 -10.25 0.69 9.11
CA SER A 285 -8.83 0.52 9.41
C SER A 285 -8.50 0.73 10.88
N GLU A 286 -9.28 1.56 11.57
CA GLU A 286 -9.02 2.04 12.93
C GLU A 286 -8.76 0.93 13.96
N PRO A 287 -9.52 -0.20 14.00
CA PRO A 287 -9.22 -1.26 14.95
C PRO A 287 -7.82 -1.86 14.76
N PHE A 288 -7.45 -2.12 13.49
CA PHE A 288 -6.14 -2.67 13.14
C PHE A 288 -5.02 -1.68 13.45
N LEU A 289 -5.19 -0.41 13.12
CA LEU A 289 -4.20 0.63 13.36
C LEU A 289 -4.04 0.92 14.86
N THR A 290 -5.12 0.89 15.62
CA THR A 290 -5.07 0.99 17.09
C THR A 290 -4.29 -0.17 17.70
N PHE A 291 -4.55 -1.40 17.23
CA PHE A 291 -3.78 -2.58 17.62
C PHE A 291 -2.29 -2.42 17.29
N LEU A 292 -1.95 -2.00 16.06
CA LEU A 292 -0.57 -1.86 15.62
C LEU A 292 0.16 -0.74 16.39
N LYS A 293 -0.48 0.41 16.61
CA LYS A 293 0.04 1.49 17.47
C LYS A 293 0.29 1.02 18.90
N GLY A 294 -0.61 0.23 19.46
CA GLY A 294 -0.43 -0.38 20.78
C GLY A 294 0.75 -1.35 20.85
N ALA A 295 1.07 -2.01 19.73
CA ALA A 295 2.20 -2.91 19.60
C ALA A 295 3.53 -2.17 19.50
N THR A 296 3.62 -1.16 18.63
CA THR A 296 4.88 -0.58 18.16
C THR A 296 5.29 0.72 18.86
N ARG A 297 4.39 1.36 19.63
CA ARG A 297 4.74 2.54 20.43
C ARG A 297 5.82 2.23 21.45
N LYS A 298 6.48 3.26 21.96
CA LYS A 298 7.37 3.15 23.13
C LYS A 298 6.61 2.54 24.32
N GLY A 299 7.17 1.49 24.93
CA GLY A 299 6.51 0.68 25.97
C GLY A 299 5.38 -0.23 25.46
N GLY A 300 5.23 -0.38 24.14
CA GLY A 300 4.30 -1.32 23.52
C GLY A 300 4.75 -2.77 23.69
N TRP A 301 3.82 -3.72 23.55
CA TRP A 301 4.09 -5.15 23.78
C TRP A 301 4.97 -5.81 22.71
N TRP A 302 5.26 -5.08 21.62
CA TRP A 302 6.17 -5.47 20.55
C TRP A 302 7.01 -4.26 20.11
N GLU A 303 7.47 -3.46 21.08
CA GLU A 303 8.35 -2.31 20.85
C GLU A 303 9.65 -2.73 20.16
N GLU A 304 10.20 -3.89 20.51
CA GLU A 304 11.39 -4.46 19.88
C GLU A 304 11.20 -4.81 18.39
N GLY A 305 9.96 -4.81 17.90
CA GLY A 305 9.68 -4.86 16.47
C GLY A 305 10.25 -3.67 15.70
N GLY A 306 10.51 -2.54 16.36
CA GLY A 306 11.21 -1.38 15.77
C GLY A 306 10.46 -0.74 14.60
N VAL A 307 9.12 -0.85 14.55
CA VAL A 307 8.32 -0.28 13.48
C VAL A 307 8.03 1.19 13.76
N HIS A 308 8.35 2.05 12.80
CA HIS A 308 7.91 3.45 12.82
C HIS A 308 6.55 3.55 12.13
N LEU A 309 5.51 3.97 12.86
CA LEU A 309 4.15 4.08 12.32
C LEU A 309 3.61 5.49 12.52
N GLU A 310 3.29 6.15 11.40
CA GLU A 310 2.54 7.39 11.34
C GLU A 310 1.12 7.08 10.83
N ASP A 311 0.10 7.49 11.56
CA ASP A 311 -1.32 7.24 11.25
C ASP A 311 -2.08 8.56 11.31
N ASN A 312 -2.17 9.21 10.15
CA ASN A 312 -2.70 10.56 9.99
C ASN A 312 -4.11 10.51 9.40
N VAL A 313 -5.07 11.09 10.12
CA VAL A 313 -6.44 11.30 9.65
C VAL A 313 -6.66 12.78 9.39
N TYR A 314 -7.10 13.13 8.18
CA TYR A 314 -7.25 14.52 7.75
C TYR A 314 -8.74 14.90 7.81
N ASP A 315 -9.11 15.75 8.77
CA ASP A 315 -10.50 16.17 8.99
C ASP A 315 -11.07 16.91 7.77
N GLY A 316 -12.34 16.65 7.44
CA GLY A 316 -13.00 17.26 6.27
C GLY A 316 -12.56 16.71 4.90
N VAL A 317 -11.56 15.83 4.87
CA VAL A 317 -11.03 15.24 3.63
C VAL A 317 -11.81 13.96 3.29
N GLY A 318 -12.34 13.88 2.08
CA GLY A 318 -13.02 12.70 1.55
C GLY A 318 -12.08 11.64 0.98
N HIS A 319 -12.52 10.91 -0.05
CA HIS A 319 -11.71 9.91 -0.75
C HIS A 319 -10.77 10.57 -1.77
N MET A 320 -9.70 11.21 -1.29
CA MET A 320 -8.77 11.98 -2.14
C MET A 320 -7.32 11.88 -1.67
N TYR A 321 -6.40 12.25 -2.56
CA TYR A 321 -5.00 12.54 -2.24
C TYR A 321 -4.82 14.06 -2.12
N SER A 322 -5.06 14.58 -0.91
CA SER A 322 -5.06 16.02 -0.63
C SER A 322 -3.65 16.63 -0.67
N GLU A 323 -3.56 17.97 -0.66
CA GLU A 323 -2.28 18.68 -0.59
C GLU A 323 -1.48 18.36 0.68
N ASP A 324 -2.15 18.14 1.81
CA ASP A 324 -1.43 17.78 3.04
C ASP A 324 -0.93 16.33 3.01
N MET A 325 -1.70 15.41 2.41
CA MET A 325 -1.21 14.05 2.14
C MET A 325 -0.02 14.06 1.17
N LYS A 326 0.01 14.96 0.18
CA LYS A 326 1.15 15.16 -0.73
C LYS A 326 2.38 15.62 0.03
N LYS A 327 2.25 16.62 0.90
CA LYS A 327 3.35 17.12 1.74
C LYS A 327 3.91 16.02 2.63
N ASP A 328 3.05 15.25 3.28
CA ASP A 328 3.48 14.14 4.14
C ASP A 328 4.15 13.02 3.36
N THR A 329 3.63 12.68 2.17
CA THR A 329 4.26 11.71 1.27
C THR A 329 5.67 12.13 0.91
N VAL A 330 5.87 13.35 0.41
CA VAL A 330 7.18 13.86 0.00
C VAL A 330 8.13 13.92 1.18
N ARG A 331 7.67 14.44 2.34
CA ARG A 331 8.45 14.47 3.58
C ARG A 331 8.93 13.07 3.96
N PHE A 332 8.01 12.11 3.96
CA PHE A 332 8.29 10.74 4.39
C PHE A 332 9.25 10.03 3.44
N VAL A 333 9.07 10.16 2.13
CA VAL A 333 10.03 9.60 1.15
C VAL A 333 11.41 10.17 1.39
N CYS A 334 11.55 11.50 1.46
CA CYS A 334 12.87 12.12 1.68
C CYS A 334 13.50 11.69 3.02
N SER A 335 12.72 11.53 4.09
CA SER A 335 13.27 11.08 5.38
C SER A 335 13.79 9.64 5.32
N GLN A 336 13.17 8.76 4.53
CA GLN A 336 13.69 7.40 4.30
C GLN A 336 15.03 7.44 3.53
N LEU A 337 15.18 8.33 2.55
CA LEU A 337 16.45 8.49 1.83
C LEU A 337 17.55 9.11 2.71
N GLU A 338 17.21 10.04 3.60
CA GLU A 338 18.13 10.60 4.60
C GLU A 338 18.59 9.54 5.60
N ASN A 339 17.67 8.68 6.07
CA ASN A 339 17.99 7.53 6.92
C ASN A 339 18.95 6.58 6.21
N LYS A 340 18.64 6.22 4.96
CA LYS A 340 19.48 5.36 4.14
C LYS A 340 20.88 5.95 3.90
N SER A 341 20.95 7.24 3.63
CA SER A 341 22.23 7.96 3.44
C SER A 341 23.09 7.94 4.70
N ARG A 342 22.47 7.96 5.89
CA ARG A 342 23.19 7.87 7.17
C ARG A 342 23.71 6.47 7.47
N THR A 343 22.92 5.43 7.19
CA THR A 343 23.30 4.03 7.44
C THR A 343 24.28 3.48 6.41
N SER A 344 24.31 4.06 5.20
CA SER A 344 25.21 3.64 4.12
C SER A 344 26.60 4.33 4.15
N LYS A 345 26.90 5.12 5.19
CA LYS A 345 28.26 5.60 5.47
C LYS A 345 29.11 4.42 5.98
N ILE A 346 29.54 3.59 5.03
CA ILE A 346 30.60 2.59 5.18
C ILE A 346 31.92 3.24 4.72
#